data_AF-A0A5N9G8A8-F1
#
_entry.id   AF-A0A5N9G8A8-F1
#
_cell.length_a   1.000
_cell.length_b   1.000
_cell.length_c   1.000
_cell.angle_alpha   90.00
_cell.angle_beta   90.00
_cell.angle_gamma   90.00
#
_symmetry.space_group_name_H-M   'P 1'
#
loop_
_entity.id
_entity.type
_entity.pdbx_description
1 polymer ?
#
loop_
_entity_poly.entity_id
_entity_poly.type
_entity_poly.pdbx_seq_one_letter_code
_entity_poly.pdbx_strand_id
1 'polypeptide(L)'
;MTDGFTSSIHLFEYQPEKIKIGTVYHYVKSNIDGTNPADVSIYVASRQRVEVLKIEQGSTLPAYVTADFDWESFSAVRLDSWHIIEDGSLRRQLESHLSRENNTYTAYLEGGIFSADVGHYPLHNYNFDFISFNFIFRHLIDPEQKFAIGVVEPNWDVILSPDFSPTGEATDVLRYKGKALIEFLGADTYRDVDCRKYRISGEGMDEQVGFFWANIEHGHFENFEHPHPDNPAWDSFKFDLRSIEYMTLAEWKEFIAARHKEMLERNGSD
;
A
#
# COMPACT_ATOMS: atom_id res chain seq x y z
N MET A 1 -22.51 -12.06 -13.87
CA MET A 1 -22.13 -11.42 -15.14
C MET A 1 -20.65 -11.17 -15.05
N THR A 2 -19.84 -11.72 -15.94
CA THR A 2 -18.40 -11.40 -15.99
C THR A 2 -18.29 -9.98 -16.52
N ASP A 3 -18.27 -9.00 -15.62
CA ASP A 3 -17.88 -7.65 -15.98
C ASP A 3 -16.51 -7.76 -16.65
N GLY A 4 -16.47 -7.36 -17.92
CA GLY A 4 -15.26 -7.50 -18.74
C GLY A 4 -14.08 -6.78 -18.09
N PHE A 5 -12.88 -7.28 -18.38
CA PHE A 5 -11.65 -6.60 -18.01
C PHE A 5 -11.67 -5.15 -18.51
N THR A 6 -11.32 -4.20 -17.65
CA THR A 6 -11.32 -2.76 -17.95
C THR A 6 -10.02 -2.09 -17.52
N SER A 7 -9.77 -0.86 -17.94
CA SER A 7 -8.55 -0.15 -17.56
C SER A 7 -8.71 1.37 -17.63
N SER A 8 -8.10 2.05 -16.65
CA SER A 8 -7.88 3.50 -16.60
C SER A 8 -6.41 3.87 -16.84
N ILE A 9 -5.54 2.94 -17.26
CA ILE A 9 -4.10 3.19 -17.52
C ILE A 9 -3.88 4.39 -18.46
N HIS A 10 -4.74 4.57 -19.47
CA HIS A 10 -4.65 5.65 -20.45
C HIS A 10 -4.79 7.06 -19.83
N LEU A 11 -5.17 7.17 -18.56
CA LEU A 11 -5.25 8.42 -17.80
C LEU A 11 -3.94 8.75 -17.07
N PHE A 12 -2.97 7.85 -17.11
CA PHE A 12 -1.68 7.99 -16.47
C PHE A 12 -0.57 8.12 -17.51
N GLU A 13 0.42 8.96 -17.21
CA GLU A 13 1.62 9.12 -18.00
C GLU A 13 2.83 9.13 -17.08
N TYR A 14 3.82 8.29 -17.40
CA TYR A 14 5.02 8.19 -16.60
C TYR A 14 5.83 9.48 -16.68
N GLN A 15 5.90 10.14 -15.53
CA GLN A 15 6.52 11.45 -15.33
C GLN A 15 7.73 11.27 -14.38
N PRO A 16 8.88 10.78 -14.88
CA PRO A 16 10.03 10.38 -14.06
C PRO A 16 10.57 11.50 -13.17
N GLU A 17 10.43 12.76 -13.58
CA GLU A 17 10.84 13.96 -12.85
C GLU A 17 10.04 14.20 -11.57
N LYS A 18 8.82 13.65 -11.47
CA LYS A 18 8.03 13.68 -10.24
C LYS A 18 8.52 12.69 -9.18
N ILE A 19 9.45 11.79 -9.54
CA ILE A 19 10.02 10.82 -8.62
C ILE A 19 11.39 11.30 -8.15
N LYS A 20 11.44 11.73 -6.89
CA LYS A 20 12.68 12.11 -6.21
C LYS A 20 13.26 10.88 -5.50
N ILE A 21 14.28 10.27 -6.11
CA ILE A 21 15.01 9.16 -5.49
C ILE A 21 15.68 9.67 -4.21
N GLY A 22 15.65 8.84 -3.17
CA GLY A 22 16.19 9.19 -1.86
C GLY A 22 15.15 9.79 -0.91
N THR A 23 13.98 10.20 -1.41
CA THR A 23 12.93 10.71 -0.52
C THR A 23 12.41 9.59 0.39
N VAL A 24 12.28 9.91 1.67
CA VAL A 24 11.60 9.08 2.68
C VAL A 24 10.35 9.83 3.13
N TYR A 25 9.20 9.19 3.01
CA TYR A 25 7.95 9.70 3.56
C TYR A 25 7.62 8.94 4.85
N HIS A 26 7.45 9.66 5.95
CA HIS A 26 7.07 9.08 7.23
C HIS A 26 5.58 9.33 7.47
N TYR A 27 4.82 8.26 7.54
CA TYR A 27 3.39 8.24 7.81
C TYR A 27 3.12 7.60 9.17
N VAL A 28 1.98 7.99 9.75
CA VAL A 28 1.32 7.18 10.78
C VAL A 28 0.10 6.54 10.14
N LYS A 29 0.05 5.22 10.23
CA LYS A 29 -1.15 4.41 9.98
C LYS A 29 -1.94 4.30 11.28
N SER A 30 -3.25 4.52 11.25
CA SER A 30 -4.09 4.39 12.44
C SER A 30 -5.54 4.02 12.08
N ASN A 31 -6.39 3.77 13.08
CA ASN A 31 -7.83 4.00 12.93
C ASN A 31 -8.10 5.51 12.68
N ILE A 32 -9.25 5.87 12.12
CA ILE A 32 -9.62 7.27 11.84
C ILE A 32 -9.65 8.12 13.13
N ASP A 33 -10.07 7.51 14.24
CA ASP A 33 -10.09 8.15 15.57
C ASP A 33 -8.69 8.30 16.21
N GLY A 34 -7.64 7.78 15.55
CA GLY A 34 -6.26 7.84 15.99
C GLY A 34 -5.81 6.67 16.86
N THR A 35 -6.67 5.69 17.14
CA THR A 35 -6.30 4.50 17.91
C THR A 35 -5.44 3.52 17.08
N ASN A 36 -4.75 2.63 17.80
CA ASN A 36 -3.86 1.59 17.26
C ASN A 36 -2.71 2.07 16.35
N PRO A 37 -2.03 3.22 16.57
CA PRO A 37 -1.11 3.77 15.58
C PRO A 37 0.09 2.85 15.25
N ALA A 38 0.54 2.92 14.01
CA ALA A 38 1.75 2.25 13.50
C ALA A 38 2.59 3.24 12.67
N ASP A 39 3.90 3.18 12.83
CA ASP A 39 4.84 3.99 12.06
C ASP A 39 5.08 3.32 10.70
N VAL A 40 4.94 4.05 9.61
CA VAL A 40 5.20 3.56 8.25
C VAL A 40 6.13 4.53 7.53
N SER A 41 7.31 4.06 7.13
CA SER A 41 8.30 4.85 6.41
C SER A 41 8.49 4.29 5.00
N ILE A 42 8.36 5.13 3.98
CA ILE A 42 8.43 4.75 2.56
C ILE A 42 9.64 5.43 1.92
N TYR A 43 10.65 4.65 1.57
CA TYR A 43 11.86 5.10 0.88
C TYR A 43 11.76 4.90 -0.63
N VAL A 44 11.98 5.97 -1.40
CA VAL A 44 12.05 5.92 -2.86
C VAL A 44 13.45 5.45 -3.30
N ALA A 45 13.63 4.14 -3.40
CA ALA A 45 14.92 3.52 -3.73
C ALA A 45 15.33 3.70 -5.19
N SER A 46 14.38 3.69 -6.10
CA SER A 46 14.60 4.02 -7.51
C SER A 46 13.35 4.61 -8.11
N ARG A 47 13.38 4.93 -9.41
CA ARG A 47 12.15 5.34 -10.10
C ARG A 47 11.10 4.24 -10.04
N GLN A 48 11.47 2.98 -10.16
CA GLN A 48 10.54 1.84 -10.21
C GLN A 48 10.48 1.05 -8.90
N ARG A 49 11.07 1.53 -7.80
CA ARG A 49 11.12 0.76 -6.55
C ARG A 49 10.93 1.64 -5.34
N VAL A 50 10.08 1.18 -4.42
CA VAL A 50 10.07 1.68 -3.04
C VAL A 50 10.41 0.56 -2.07
N GLU A 51 11.00 0.95 -0.94
CA GLU A 51 11.16 0.12 0.24
C GLU A 51 10.31 0.71 1.37
N VAL A 52 9.70 -0.15 2.18
CA VAL A 52 8.76 0.26 3.23
C VAL A 52 9.14 -0.43 4.52
N LEU A 53 9.27 0.35 5.60
CA LEU A 53 9.36 -0.15 6.96
C LEU A 53 8.04 0.13 7.67
N LYS A 54 7.44 -0.88 8.29
CA LYS A 54 6.25 -0.76 9.14
C LYS A 54 6.56 -1.26 10.55
N ILE A 55 6.22 -0.46 11.55
CA ILE A 55 6.38 -0.78 12.97
C ILE A 55 5.04 -0.54 13.66
N GLU A 56 4.33 -1.62 13.96
CA GLU A 56 3.07 -1.59 14.71
C GLU A 56 3.36 -1.50 16.20
N GLN A 57 2.56 -0.71 16.94
CA GLN A 57 2.71 -0.63 18.39
C GLN A 57 2.49 -1.99 19.05
N GLY A 58 3.39 -2.36 19.97
CA GLY A 58 3.36 -3.65 20.66
C GLY A 58 3.88 -4.83 19.83
N SER A 59 4.23 -4.64 18.55
CA SER A 59 4.90 -5.67 17.76
C SER A 59 6.38 -5.78 18.15
N THR A 60 6.91 -7.01 18.10
CA THR A 60 8.34 -7.31 18.24
C THR A 60 9.00 -7.59 16.89
N LEU A 61 8.24 -7.55 15.79
CA LEU A 61 8.70 -7.94 14.46
C LEU A 61 8.28 -6.88 13.43
N PRO A 62 9.12 -5.87 13.14
CA PRO A 62 8.87 -4.92 12.08
C PRO A 62 8.66 -5.63 10.75
N ALA A 63 7.76 -5.11 9.93
CA ALA A 63 7.62 -5.56 8.56
C ALA A 63 8.49 -4.67 7.66
N TYR A 64 9.25 -5.29 6.79
CA TYR A 64 10.00 -4.65 5.72
C TYR A 64 9.45 -5.16 4.39
N VAL A 65 9.06 -4.26 3.50
CA VAL A 65 8.44 -4.61 2.22
C VAL A 65 9.15 -3.88 1.10
N THR A 66 9.40 -4.54 -0.02
CA THR A 66 9.81 -3.86 -1.25
C THR A 66 8.74 -4.00 -2.31
N ALA A 67 8.52 -2.94 -3.09
CA ALA A 67 7.58 -2.92 -4.20
C ALA A 67 8.27 -2.46 -5.48
N ASP A 68 8.22 -3.28 -6.53
CA ASP A 68 8.67 -2.93 -7.87
C ASP A 68 7.46 -2.57 -8.76
N PHE A 69 7.58 -1.50 -9.53
CA PHE A 69 6.50 -0.92 -10.33
C PHE A 69 6.73 -1.10 -11.81
N ASP A 70 5.64 -1.36 -12.53
CA ASP A 70 5.58 -1.32 -13.98
C ASP A 70 4.73 -0.13 -14.44
N TRP A 71 5.29 0.67 -15.35
CA TRP A 71 4.65 1.87 -15.87
C TRP A 71 3.72 1.61 -17.04
N GLU A 72 3.72 0.40 -17.61
CA GLU A 72 2.70 0.03 -18.57
C GLU A 72 1.37 -0.33 -17.90
N SER A 73 1.40 -0.84 -16.66
CA SER A 73 0.20 -1.12 -15.85
C SER A 73 -0.08 -0.10 -14.76
N PHE A 74 0.86 0.80 -14.47
CA PHE A 74 0.85 1.70 -13.31
C PHE A 74 0.56 0.96 -12.00
N SER A 75 1.08 -0.25 -11.85
CA SER A 75 0.80 -1.12 -10.70
C SER A 75 2.12 -1.58 -10.08
N ALA A 76 2.09 -1.93 -8.79
CA ALA A 76 3.17 -2.69 -8.20
C ALA A 76 3.08 -4.13 -8.73
N VAL A 77 4.08 -4.54 -9.52
CA VAL A 77 4.09 -5.86 -10.18
C VAL A 77 4.77 -6.93 -9.35
N ARG A 78 5.56 -6.53 -8.36
CA ARG A 78 6.15 -7.43 -7.38
C ARG A 78 6.13 -6.78 -6.01
N LEU A 79 5.65 -7.51 -5.00
CA LEU A 79 5.86 -7.17 -3.59
C LEU A 79 6.58 -8.33 -2.91
N ASP A 80 7.63 -8.02 -2.16
CA ASP A 80 8.26 -8.98 -1.25
C ASP A 80 8.17 -8.41 0.16
N SER A 81 7.69 -9.19 1.12
CA SER A 81 7.57 -8.84 2.53
C SER A 81 8.43 -9.74 3.40
N TRP A 82 9.07 -9.15 4.40
CA TRP A 82 9.88 -9.81 5.41
C TRP A 82 9.54 -9.28 6.78
N HIS A 83 9.69 -10.13 7.80
CA HIS A 83 9.92 -9.64 9.15
C HIS A 83 11.41 -9.39 9.37
N ILE A 84 11.73 -8.29 10.04
CA ILE A 84 13.04 -8.10 10.66
C ILE A 84 13.00 -8.83 11.99
N ILE A 85 13.83 -9.86 12.16
CA ILE A 85 13.90 -10.64 13.41
C ILE A 85 14.97 -10.06 14.34
N GLU A 86 15.03 -10.55 15.58
CA GLU A 86 15.83 -9.98 16.68
C GLU A 86 17.30 -9.68 16.34
N ASP A 87 17.96 -10.51 15.53
CA ASP A 87 19.36 -10.30 15.11
C ASP A 87 19.52 -9.30 13.94
N GLY A 88 18.42 -8.72 13.45
CA GLY A 88 18.35 -7.80 12.32
C GLY A 88 18.25 -8.48 10.96
N SER A 89 18.26 -9.82 10.88
CA SER A 89 18.11 -10.53 9.62
C SER A 89 16.65 -10.55 9.14
N LEU A 90 16.46 -10.86 7.85
CA LEU A 90 15.16 -10.84 7.20
C LEU A 90 14.59 -12.26 7.09
N ARG A 91 13.43 -12.49 7.69
CA ARG A 91 12.63 -13.71 7.49
C ARG A 91 11.49 -13.41 6.53
N ARG A 92 11.52 -14.02 5.34
CA ARG A 92 10.49 -13.80 4.32
C ARG A 92 9.11 -14.23 4.84
N GLN A 93 8.14 -13.36 4.62
CA GLN A 93 6.74 -13.57 4.99
C GLN A 93 5.89 -13.84 3.75
N LEU A 94 6.01 -13.00 2.73
CA LEU A 94 5.14 -13.04 1.55
C LEU A 94 5.94 -12.62 0.32
N GLU A 95 5.64 -13.23 -0.81
CA GLU A 95 6.02 -12.74 -2.13
C GLU A 95 4.75 -12.66 -2.98
N SER A 96 4.59 -11.62 -3.80
CA SER A 96 3.44 -11.49 -4.69
C SER A 96 3.82 -10.89 -6.03
N HIS A 97 3.09 -11.27 -7.07
CA HIS A 97 3.35 -10.95 -8.46
C HIS A 97 2.06 -10.59 -9.18
N LEU A 98 2.12 -9.61 -10.06
CA LEU A 98 1.04 -9.28 -10.98
C LEU A 98 1.45 -9.65 -12.41
N SER A 99 0.74 -10.60 -13.01
CA SER A 99 0.88 -10.94 -14.43
C SER A 99 -0.15 -10.19 -15.26
N ARG A 100 0.29 -9.31 -16.16
CA ARG A 100 -0.57 -8.66 -17.17
C ARG A 100 -0.98 -9.59 -18.30
N GLU A 101 -0.14 -10.58 -18.62
CA GLU A 101 -0.44 -11.56 -19.66
C GLU A 101 -1.66 -12.41 -19.27
N ASN A 102 -1.72 -12.82 -18.00
CA ASN A 102 -2.77 -13.68 -17.48
C ASN A 102 -3.88 -12.90 -16.75
N ASN A 103 -3.69 -11.60 -16.50
CA ASN A 103 -4.52 -10.78 -15.61
C ASN A 103 -4.71 -11.45 -14.25
N THR A 104 -3.61 -11.88 -13.64
CA THR A 104 -3.64 -12.62 -12.37
C THR A 104 -2.72 -11.95 -11.35
N TYR A 105 -3.20 -11.80 -10.14
CA TYR A 105 -2.38 -11.44 -8.98
C TYR A 105 -2.14 -12.68 -8.13
N THR A 106 -0.88 -13.06 -7.95
CA THR A 106 -0.47 -14.30 -7.26
C THR A 106 0.33 -13.96 -6.03
N ALA A 107 0.06 -14.62 -4.90
CA ALA A 107 0.86 -14.57 -3.69
C ALA A 107 1.41 -15.94 -3.31
N TYR A 108 2.60 -15.94 -2.74
CA TYR A 108 3.36 -17.09 -2.28
C TYR A 108 3.65 -16.92 -0.79
N LEU A 109 3.15 -17.84 0.02
CA LEU A 109 3.28 -17.83 1.48
C LEU A 109 3.48 -19.27 1.96
N GLU A 110 4.58 -19.53 2.68
CA GLU A 110 4.91 -20.83 3.30
C GLU A 110 4.78 -22.08 2.39
N GLY A 111 5.01 -21.90 1.08
CA GLY A 111 4.91 -22.97 0.07
C GLY A 111 3.52 -23.13 -0.56
N GLY A 112 2.53 -22.37 -0.09
CA GLY A 112 1.26 -22.18 -0.77
C GLY A 112 1.34 -21.17 -1.91
N ILE A 113 0.44 -21.34 -2.87
CA ILE A 113 0.25 -20.46 -4.02
C ILE A 113 -1.21 -20.05 -4.05
N PHE A 114 -1.45 -18.75 -3.98
CA PHE A 114 -2.78 -18.16 -3.95
C PHE A 114 -2.89 -17.20 -5.11
N SER A 115 -4.02 -17.20 -5.83
CA SER A 115 -4.18 -16.31 -6.98
C SER A 115 -5.59 -15.81 -7.14
N ALA A 116 -5.71 -14.57 -7.60
CA ALA A 116 -6.99 -13.95 -7.97
C ALA A 116 -6.91 -13.42 -9.40
N ASP A 117 -7.98 -13.64 -10.16
CA ASP A 117 -8.17 -12.99 -11.47
C ASP A 117 -8.47 -11.50 -11.27
N VAL A 118 -7.84 -10.67 -12.08
CA VAL A 118 -7.86 -9.21 -11.99
C VAL A 118 -8.78 -8.65 -13.06
N GLY A 119 -9.74 -7.82 -12.64
CA GLY A 119 -10.71 -7.20 -13.55
C GLY A 119 -10.37 -5.77 -14.02
N HIS A 120 -9.37 -5.11 -13.42
CA HIS A 120 -9.08 -3.71 -13.72
C HIS A 120 -7.62 -3.30 -13.47
N TYR A 121 -7.10 -2.40 -14.31
CA TYR A 121 -5.84 -1.68 -14.06
C TYR A 121 -6.01 -0.16 -14.03
N PRO A 122 -5.23 0.59 -13.23
CA PRO A 122 -4.19 0.11 -12.31
C PRO A 122 -4.73 -0.76 -11.18
N LEU A 123 -3.95 -1.73 -10.69
CA LEU A 123 -4.33 -2.64 -9.60
C LEU A 123 -3.50 -2.32 -8.35
N HIS A 124 -4.17 -2.27 -7.21
CA HIS A 124 -3.52 -2.03 -5.93
C HIS A 124 -3.91 -3.09 -4.89
N ASN A 125 -2.90 -3.63 -4.20
CA ASN A 125 -3.09 -4.44 -3.01
C ASN A 125 -3.41 -3.53 -1.82
N TYR A 126 -4.64 -3.63 -1.28
CA TYR A 126 -5.08 -2.80 -0.17
C TYR A 126 -4.29 -3.07 1.13
N ASN A 127 -3.90 -4.33 1.37
CA ASN A 127 -3.09 -4.71 2.53
C ASN A 127 -1.63 -4.22 2.45
N PHE A 128 -1.23 -3.64 1.31
CA PHE A 128 -0.02 -2.82 1.21
C PHE A 128 -0.27 -1.33 1.51
N ASP A 129 -1.24 -1.03 2.38
CA ASP A 129 -1.66 0.30 2.87
C ASP A 129 -1.91 1.32 1.73
N PHE A 130 -2.27 0.83 0.53
CA PHE A 130 -2.34 1.66 -0.68
C PHE A 130 -1.09 2.48 -1.01
N ILE A 131 0.07 2.06 -0.52
CA ILE A 131 1.35 2.71 -0.82
C ILE A 131 1.63 2.70 -2.33
N SER A 132 1.26 1.63 -3.03
CA SER A 132 1.39 1.58 -4.48
C SER A 132 0.50 2.61 -5.18
N PHE A 133 -0.73 2.80 -4.73
CA PHE A 133 -1.63 3.83 -5.26
C PHE A 133 -1.09 5.24 -4.97
N ASN A 134 -0.67 5.52 -3.73
CA ASN A 134 -0.02 6.78 -3.35
C ASN A 134 1.20 7.08 -4.24
N PHE A 135 2.02 6.06 -4.53
CA PHE A 135 3.22 6.24 -5.35
C PHE A 135 2.90 6.56 -6.81
N ILE A 136 1.91 5.87 -7.41
CA ILE A 136 1.57 6.08 -8.82
C ILE A 136 0.70 7.32 -9.07
N PHE A 137 -0.01 7.81 -8.05
CA PHE A 137 -1.02 8.87 -8.20
C PHE A 137 -0.46 10.14 -8.83
N ARG A 138 0.81 10.48 -8.53
CA ARG A 138 1.53 11.62 -9.11
C ARG A 138 1.62 11.60 -10.64
N HIS A 139 1.43 10.45 -11.27
CA HIS A 139 1.51 10.24 -12.72
C HIS A 139 0.16 10.43 -13.45
N LEU A 140 -0.92 10.74 -12.73
CA LEU A 140 -2.20 11.08 -13.34
C LEU A 140 -2.03 12.32 -14.25
N ILE A 141 -2.53 12.24 -15.49
CA ILE A 141 -2.40 13.29 -16.49
C ILE A 141 -3.27 14.49 -16.11
N ASP A 142 -4.54 14.23 -15.84
CA ASP A 142 -5.52 15.22 -15.39
C ASP A 142 -5.99 14.86 -13.96
N PRO A 143 -5.52 15.59 -12.93
CA PRO A 143 -5.87 15.29 -11.56
C PRO A 143 -7.33 15.57 -11.20
N GLU A 144 -8.12 16.22 -12.06
CA GLU A 144 -9.54 16.47 -11.82
C GLU A 144 -10.43 15.40 -12.47
N GLN A 145 -9.87 14.61 -13.39
CA GLN A 145 -10.60 13.58 -14.09
C GLN A 145 -11.00 12.43 -13.16
N LYS A 146 -12.26 11.99 -13.27
CA LYS A 146 -12.78 10.81 -12.59
C LYS A 146 -12.19 9.53 -13.21
N PHE A 147 -11.74 8.60 -12.37
CA PHE A 147 -11.16 7.33 -12.81
C PHE A 147 -11.44 6.19 -11.83
N ALA A 148 -11.07 4.97 -12.22
CA ALA A 148 -11.15 3.80 -11.35
C ALA A 148 -9.78 3.13 -11.21
N ILE A 149 -9.64 2.38 -10.12
CA ILE A 149 -8.53 1.46 -9.86
C ILE A 149 -9.10 0.11 -9.45
N GLY A 150 -8.41 -0.98 -9.76
CA GLY A 150 -8.69 -2.31 -9.23
C GLY A 150 -8.14 -2.46 -7.82
N VAL A 151 -8.86 -3.21 -6.98
CA VAL A 151 -8.44 -3.52 -5.60
C VAL A 151 -8.34 -5.03 -5.42
N VAL A 152 -7.22 -5.47 -4.88
CA VAL A 152 -7.03 -6.85 -4.39
C VAL A 152 -6.68 -6.80 -2.91
N GLU A 153 -7.18 -7.76 -2.14
CA GLU A 153 -6.81 -7.92 -0.73
C GLU A 153 -6.80 -9.39 -0.31
N PRO A 154 -6.16 -9.73 0.82
CA PRO A 154 -6.32 -11.05 1.43
C PRO A 154 -7.77 -11.29 1.85
N ASN A 155 -8.25 -12.52 1.67
CA ASN A 155 -9.56 -12.93 2.16
C ASN A 155 -9.45 -13.37 3.62
N TRP A 156 -9.70 -12.44 4.53
CA TRP A 156 -9.55 -12.67 5.96
C TRP A 156 -10.51 -13.73 6.53
N ASP A 157 -11.70 -13.90 5.94
CA ASP A 157 -12.64 -14.95 6.36
C ASP A 157 -12.04 -16.35 6.15
N VAL A 158 -11.28 -16.53 5.06
CA VAL A 158 -10.57 -17.78 4.78
C VAL A 158 -9.32 -17.88 5.65
N ILE A 159 -8.50 -16.83 5.71
CA ILE A 159 -7.21 -16.86 6.42
C ILE A 159 -7.39 -17.07 7.93
N LEU A 160 -8.43 -16.51 8.53
CA LEU A 160 -8.73 -16.66 9.96
C LEU A 160 -9.55 -17.92 10.28
N SER A 161 -9.92 -18.72 9.27
CA SER A 161 -10.62 -19.98 9.49
C SER A 161 -9.73 -20.98 10.24
N PRO A 162 -10.26 -21.74 11.23
CA PRO A 162 -9.51 -22.80 11.92
C PRO A 162 -8.93 -23.88 10.99
N ASP A 163 -9.54 -24.05 9.82
CA ASP A 163 -9.16 -25.07 8.83
C ASP A 163 -8.16 -24.55 7.79
N PHE A 164 -7.78 -23.28 7.86
CA PHE A 164 -6.81 -22.71 6.93
C PHE A 164 -5.43 -23.33 7.11
N SER A 165 -4.87 -23.80 6.01
CA SER A 165 -3.47 -24.19 5.90
C SER A 165 -2.81 -23.33 4.83
N PRO A 166 -1.67 -22.67 5.13
CA PRO A 166 -0.93 -21.92 4.12
C PRO A 166 -0.15 -22.83 3.16
N THR A 167 -0.38 -24.15 3.18
CA THR A 167 0.28 -25.13 2.31
C THR A 167 -0.68 -25.62 1.23
N GLY A 168 -0.28 -25.49 -0.05
CA GLY A 168 -1.07 -25.93 -1.20
C GLY A 168 -1.58 -24.79 -2.10
N GLU A 169 -2.38 -25.15 -3.11
CA GLU A 169 -3.02 -24.19 -4.01
C GLU A 169 -4.44 -23.87 -3.51
N ALA A 170 -4.73 -22.60 -3.28
CA ALA A 170 -6.09 -22.14 -2.97
C ALA A 170 -6.39 -20.80 -3.64
N THR A 171 -7.51 -20.71 -4.36
CA THR A 171 -7.88 -19.48 -5.09
C THR A 171 -8.51 -18.44 -4.17
N ASP A 172 -9.11 -18.87 -3.06
CA ASP A 172 -10.00 -17.99 -2.28
C ASP A 172 -9.26 -17.17 -1.22
N VAL A 173 -7.95 -17.36 -1.05
CA VAL A 173 -7.11 -16.64 -0.07
C VAL A 173 -6.78 -15.22 -0.51
N LEU A 174 -6.73 -14.99 -1.83
CA LEU A 174 -6.65 -13.66 -2.41
C LEU A 174 -7.98 -13.34 -3.08
N ARG A 175 -8.46 -12.10 -2.91
CA ARG A 175 -9.73 -11.66 -3.48
C ARG A 175 -9.54 -10.39 -4.28
N TYR A 176 -9.89 -10.43 -5.56
CA TYR A 176 -10.17 -9.21 -6.31
C TYR A 176 -11.52 -8.66 -5.87
N LYS A 177 -11.53 -7.42 -5.38
CA LYS A 177 -12.74 -6.77 -4.83
C LYS A 177 -13.48 -5.92 -5.85
N GLY A 178 -13.04 -5.89 -7.09
CA GLY A 178 -13.61 -4.98 -8.08
C GLY A 178 -12.93 -3.62 -8.08
N LYS A 179 -13.69 -2.60 -8.45
CA LYS A 179 -13.18 -1.26 -8.73
C LYS A 179 -13.43 -0.31 -7.57
N ALA A 180 -12.40 0.44 -7.17
CA ALA A 180 -12.56 1.67 -6.42
C ALA A 180 -12.60 2.85 -7.40
N LEU A 181 -13.58 3.72 -7.24
CA LEU A 181 -13.85 4.90 -8.04
C LEU A 181 -13.35 6.15 -7.32
N ILE A 182 -12.53 6.94 -8.01
CA ILE A 182 -11.92 8.16 -7.51
C ILE A 182 -12.59 9.37 -8.17
N GLU A 183 -13.04 10.32 -7.35
CA GLU A 183 -13.71 11.55 -7.79
C GLU A 183 -13.04 12.77 -7.14
N PHE A 184 -12.60 13.72 -7.95
CA PHE A 184 -12.11 15.01 -7.47
C PHE A 184 -13.25 15.82 -6.86
N LEU A 185 -13.03 16.38 -5.66
CA LEU A 185 -14.01 17.19 -4.95
C LEU A 185 -13.68 18.69 -4.95
N GLY A 186 -12.42 19.05 -5.21
CA GLY A 186 -11.97 20.43 -5.19
C GLY A 186 -10.56 20.59 -4.59
N ALA A 187 -10.04 21.81 -4.70
CA ALA A 187 -8.90 22.23 -3.90
C ALA A 187 -9.31 22.34 -2.42
N ASP A 188 -8.43 21.94 -1.53
CA ASP A 188 -8.62 21.98 -0.08
C ASP A 188 -7.25 22.17 0.58
N THR A 189 -7.22 22.36 1.90
CA THR A 189 -5.96 22.34 2.67
C THR A 189 -5.97 21.22 3.69
N TYR A 190 -4.82 20.57 3.86
CA TYR A 190 -4.58 19.61 4.94
C TYR A 190 -3.37 20.08 5.74
N ARG A 191 -3.57 20.47 7.02
CA ARG A 191 -2.51 21.02 7.89
C ARG A 191 -1.68 22.12 7.21
N ASP A 192 -2.38 23.09 6.63
CA ASP A 192 -1.79 24.23 5.91
C ASP A 192 -1.03 23.87 4.62
N VAL A 193 -1.15 22.62 4.13
CA VAL A 193 -0.64 22.20 2.82
C VAL A 193 -1.76 22.24 1.78
N ASP A 194 -1.49 22.91 0.66
CA ASP A 194 -2.41 22.99 -0.48
C ASP A 194 -2.56 21.61 -1.15
N CYS A 195 -3.80 21.12 -1.17
CA CYS A 195 -4.15 19.77 -1.59
C CYS A 195 -5.28 19.77 -2.61
N ARG A 196 -5.36 18.65 -3.34
CA ARG A 196 -6.59 18.23 -4.02
C ARG A 196 -7.26 17.18 -3.16
N LYS A 197 -8.54 17.39 -2.85
CA LYS A 197 -9.35 16.42 -2.10
C LYS A 197 -10.10 15.51 -3.06
N TYR A 198 -10.10 14.23 -2.73
CA TYR A 198 -10.76 13.19 -3.50
C TYR A 198 -11.70 12.39 -2.63
N ARG A 199 -12.77 11.92 -3.24
CA ARG A 199 -13.62 10.84 -2.74
C ARG A 199 -13.16 9.54 -3.37
N ILE A 200 -13.12 8.47 -2.58
CA ILE A 200 -12.92 7.10 -3.05
C ILE A 200 -14.07 6.21 -2.55
N SER A 201 -14.61 5.35 -3.42
CA SER A 201 -15.75 4.47 -3.11
C SER A 201 -15.90 3.33 -4.13
N GLY A 202 -16.98 2.55 -4.07
CA GLY A 202 -17.32 1.51 -5.06
C GLY A 202 -17.05 0.10 -4.56
N GLU A 203 -17.25 -0.89 -5.41
CA GLU A 203 -17.14 -2.32 -5.07
C GLU A 203 -15.81 -2.68 -4.39
N GLY A 204 -14.70 -2.13 -4.89
CA GLY A 204 -13.35 -2.33 -4.33
C GLY A 204 -13.20 -1.85 -2.89
N MET A 205 -14.18 -1.11 -2.39
CA MET A 205 -14.28 -0.50 -1.06
C MET A 205 -15.57 -0.91 -0.33
N ASP A 206 -16.20 -2.02 -0.73
CA ASP A 206 -17.48 -2.49 -0.18
C ASP A 206 -18.59 -1.42 -0.19
N GLU A 207 -18.60 -0.59 -1.23
CA GLU A 207 -19.50 0.56 -1.41
C GLU A 207 -19.38 1.65 -0.32
N GLN A 208 -18.40 1.53 0.57
CA GLN A 208 -18.10 2.55 1.57
C GLN A 208 -17.40 3.74 0.94
N VAL A 209 -17.39 4.86 1.67
CA VAL A 209 -16.85 6.13 1.19
C VAL A 209 -15.73 6.56 2.10
N GLY A 210 -14.56 6.81 1.51
CA GLY A 210 -13.45 7.50 2.16
C GLY A 210 -12.98 8.70 1.35
N PHE A 211 -11.94 9.33 1.88
CA PHE A 211 -11.38 10.56 1.34
C PHE A 211 -9.86 10.53 1.40
N PHE A 212 -9.21 11.23 0.48
CA PHE A 212 -7.79 11.49 0.57
C PHE A 212 -7.44 12.87 0.04
N TRP A 213 -6.34 13.40 0.56
CA TRP A 213 -5.76 14.70 0.21
C TRP A 213 -4.42 14.43 -0.45
N ALA A 214 -4.29 14.78 -1.72
CA ALA A 214 -3.04 14.69 -2.44
C ALA A 214 -2.40 16.07 -2.56
N ASN A 215 -1.12 16.16 -2.21
CA ASN A 215 -0.32 17.37 -2.32
C ASN A 215 -0.37 17.93 -3.75
N ILE A 216 -0.66 19.22 -3.91
CA ILE A 216 -0.85 19.82 -5.25
C ILE A 216 0.41 19.75 -6.12
N GLU A 217 1.59 19.94 -5.51
CA GLU A 217 2.87 20.03 -6.20
C GLU A 217 3.52 18.67 -6.45
N HIS A 218 3.35 17.72 -5.52
CA HIS A 218 4.12 16.48 -5.49
C HIS A 218 3.27 15.22 -5.67
N GLY A 219 1.95 15.32 -5.52
CA GLY A 219 1.01 14.23 -5.81
C GLY A 219 1.14 12.99 -4.91
N HIS A 220 1.83 13.09 -3.77
CA HIS A 220 1.74 12.09 -2.71
C HIS A 220 0.57 12.44 -1.77
N PHE A 221 0.10 11.48 -1.00
CA PHE A 221 -0.95 11.71 -0.02
C PHE A 221 -0.41 12.45 1.20
N GLU A 222 -1.04 13.56 1.56
CA GLU A 222 -0.88 14.18 2.88
C GLU A 222 -1.71 13.42 3.91
N ASN A 223 -2.88 12.93 3.49
CA ASN A 223 -3.78 12.14 4.31
C ASN A 223 -4.69 11.23 3.46
N PHE A 224 -5.02 10.06 3.99
CA PHE A 224 -6.05 9.16 3.48
C PHE A 224 -6.87 8.64 4.65
N GLU A 225 -8.19 8.63 4.55
CA GLU A 225 -9.12 8.14 5.57
C GLU A 225 -10.24 7.32 4.91
N HIS A 226 -10.47 6.11 5.39
CA HIS A 226 -11.49 5.21 4.85
C HIS A 226 -12.09 4.30 5.94
N PRO A 227 -13.42 4.08 5.96
CA PRO A 227 -14.05 3.20 6.95
C PRO A 227 -13.69 1.72 6.78
N HIS A 228 -13.42 1.27 5.55
CA HIS A 228 -12.92 -0.09 5.28
C HIS A 228 -11.56 -0.26 5.94
N PRO A 229 -11.38 -1.24 6.85
CA PRO A 229 -10.09 -1.50 7.49
C PRO A 229 -9.16 -2.29 6.57
N ASP A 230 -7.85 -2.05 6.68
CA ASP A 230 -6.86 -2.77 5.85
C ASP A 230 -6.64 -4.24 6.26
N ASN A 231 -6.96 -4.58 7.52
CA ASN A 231 -6.96 -5.94 8.05
C ASN A 231 -7.83 -6.03 9.33
N PRO A 232 -8.14 -7.25 9.81
CA PRO A 232 -9.11 -7.46 10.90
C PRO A 232 -8.70 -6.91 12.27
N ALA A 233 -7.45 -6.52 12.47
CA ALA A 233 -7.00 -5.88 13.71
C ALA A 233 -7.39 -4.39 13.81
N TRP A 234 -7.98 -3.83 12.75
CA TRP A 234 -8.33 -2.42 12.62
C TRP A 234 -9.84 -2.25 12.42
N ASP A 235 -10.36 -1.11 12.86
CA ASP A 235 -11.77 -0.74 12.70
C ASP A 235 -11.99 0.15 11.47
N SER A 236 -10.93 0.85 11.06
CA SER A 236 -10.91 1.76 9.91
C SER A 236 -9.46 2.00 9.49
N PHE A 237 -9.25 2.70 8.39
CA PHE A 237 -7.92 3.01 7.88
C PHE A 237 -7.68 4.50 7.76
N LYS A 238 -6.61 4.97 8.39
CA LYS A 238 -6.06 6.32 8.21
C LYS A 238 -4.58 6.22 7.92
N PHE A 239 -4.11 6.97 6.93
CA PHE A 239 -2.70 7.06 6.55
C PHE A 239 -2.30 8.53 6.45
N ASP A 240 -1.51 8.99 7.42
CA ASP A 240 -1.31 10.42 7.68
C ASP A 240 0.16 10.80 7.61
N LEU A 241 0.53 11.70 6.70
CA LEU A 241 1.91 12.13 6.53
C LEU A 241 2.36 12.96 7.74
N ARG A 242 3.54 12.65 8.26
CA ARG A 242 4.16 13.33 9.41
C ARG A 242 5.38 14.14 9.02
N SER A 243 6.24 13.58 8.18
CA SER A 243 7.45 14.26 7.71
C SER A 243 7.94 13.67 6.40
N ILE A 244 8.76 14.46 5.71
CA ILE A 244 9.50 14.04 4.51
C ILE A 244 10.97 14.31 4.77
N GLU A 245 11.80 13.32 4.51
CA GLU A 245 13.26 13.41 4.64
C GLU A 245 13.93 12.95 3.34
N TYR A 246 15.23 13.18 3.23
CA TYR A 246 16.04 12.65 2.15
C TYR A 246 17.16 11.81 2.75
N MET A 247 17.26 10.58 2.29
CA MET A 247 18.26 9.62 2.70
C MET A 247 18.91 9.00 1.46
N THR A 248 20.20 8.70 1.56
CA THR A 248 20.85 7.72 0.70
C THR A 248 20.38 6.31 1.05
N LEU A 249 20.66 5.33 0.19
CA LEU A 249 20.35 3.94 0.49
C LEU A 249 21.06 3.46 1.77
N ALA A 250 22.29 3.94 2.02
CA ALA A 250 23.04 3.59 3.23
C ALA A 250 22.36 4.15 4.49
N GLU A 251 22.02 5.44 4.48
CA GLU A 251 21.29 6.09 5.58
C GLU A 251 19.93 5.44 5.83
N TRP A 252 19.23 5.00 4.78
CA TRP A 252 17.99 4.26 4.91
C TRP A 252 18.16 2.90 5.60
N LYS A 253 19.24 2.16 5.30
CA LYS A 253 19.53 0.89 6.00
C LYS A 253 19.94 1.14 7.46
N GLU A 254 20.69 2.20 7.72
CA GLU A 254 21.03 2.62 9.09
C GLU A 254 19.78 3.04 9.87
N PHE A 255 18.86 3.77 9.24
CA PHE A 255 17.56 4.13 9.82
C PHE A 255 16.75 2.88 10.19
N ILE A 256 16.61 1.90 9.28
CA ILE A 256 15.92 0.64 9.59
C ILE A 256 16.55 -0.05 10.80
N ALA A 257 17.89 -0.19 10.82
CA ALA A 257 18.60 -0.84 11.91
C ALA A 257 18.42 -0.11 13.25
N ALA A 258 18.46 1.23 13.24
CA ALA A 258 18.22 2.05 14.42
C ALA A 258 16.79 1.89 14.96
N ARG A 259 15.78 1.95 14.08
CA ARG A 259 14.37 1.77 14.46
C ARG A 259 14.08 0.38 15.01
N HIS A 260 14.69 -0.65 14.42
CA HIS A 260 14.58 -2.02 14.92
C HIS A 260 15.17 -2.14 16.33
N LYS A 261 16.37 -1.58 16.57
CA LYS A 261 17.00 -1.57 17.88
C LYS A 261 16.15 -0.83 18.93
N GLU A 262 15.64 0.36 18.61
CA GLU A 262 14.78 1.14 19.51
C GLU A 262 13.51 0.37 19.91
N MET A 263 12.92 -0.38 18.98
CA MET A 263 11.75 -1.21 19.25
C MET A 263 12.09 -2.36 20.22
N LEU A 264 13.21 -3.06 20.03
CA LEU A 264 13.66 -4.11 20.95
C LEU A 264 13.92 -3.58 22.36
N GLU A 265 14.55 -2.41 22.49
CA GLU A 265 14.83 -1.78 23.79
C GLU A 265 13.55 -1.41 24.55
N ARG A 266 12.51 -0.94 23.84
CA ARG A 266 11.20 -0.63 24.45
C ARG A 266 10.50 -1.88 24.96
N ASN A 267 10.58 -2.98 24.21
CA ASN A 267 9.90 -4.23 24.56
C ASN A 267 10.66 -5.06 25.63
N GLY A 268 11.95 -4.79 25.85
CA GLY A 268 12.76 -5.43 26.89
C GLY A 268 12.81 -4.69 28.23
N SER A 269 12.08 -3.58 28.38
CA SER A 269 12.07 -2.72 29.57
C SER A 269 10.90 -3.00 30.55
N ASP A 270 10.16 -4.09 30.34
CA ASP A 270 9.10 -4.61 31.22
C ASP A 270 9.62 -5.77 32.09
#